data_AF-A0A9P6P155-F1
#
_entry.id   AF-A0A9P6P155-F1
#
_cell.length_a   1.000
_cell.length_b   1.000
_cell.length_c   1.000
_cell.angle_alpha   90.00
_cell.angle_beta   90.00
_cell.angle_gamma   90.00
#
_symmetry.space_group_name_H-M   'P 1'
#
loop_
_entity.id
_entity.type
_entity.pdbx_description
1 polymer ?
#
loop_
_entity_poly.entity_id
_entity_poly.type
_entity_poly.pdbx_seq_one_letter_code
_entity_poly.pdbx_strand_id
1 'polypeptide(L)'
;MAIVSQDNTLCIFYNEEFTDEAAKRLAVKLDSLHELDICYAEDPRKPMLQTKVKINGNPDYYHLYANGYPEPNTPVDKAMLKNHKQVIDYMNQVYLPRSPLDRELFESKLLSMKEIVLIIDLFDNKNLKSFSTWCGMAKLDFVSVEQERKYQKNGESKTRRRLLWVLKEKHRETIAKKVLEFGRVHKARVEELKKEGYQVIGYVRKSSGKEDASTRLRFLDSMVDRLFNGSSVDMVFESYSSTSKQPFANRDRVNPIHVPKTSGNTQDLLRLLSTVSNPIAIVAIDFAGLTTNTYGLIQWLR
;
A
#
# COMPACT_ATOMS: atom_id res chain seq x y z
N MET A 1 -13.40 24.78 -5.51
CA MET A 1 -14.20 24.89 -4.27
C MET A 1 -13.36 25.62 -3.23
N ALA A 2 -13.92 26.65 -2.58
CA ALA A 2 -13.20 27.37 -1.53
C ALA A 2 -13.01 26.44 -0.32
N ILE A 3 -11.78 26.25 0.12
CA ILE A 3 -11.46 25.43 1.29
C ILE A 3 -11.76 26.29 2.53
N VAL A 4 -12.73 25.88 3.34
CA VAL A 4 -13.06 26.52 4.62
C VAL A 4 -12.42 25.69 5.72
N SER A 5 -11.61 26.32 6.59
CA SER A 5 -10.98 25.63 7.73
C SER A 5 -12.01 25.22 8.78
N GLN A 6 -11.71 24.20 9.58
CA GLN A 6 -12.55 23.80 10.70
C GLN A 6 -12.77 24.96 11.70
N ASP A 7 -11.73 25.76 11.97
CA ASP A 7 -11.79 26.89 12.90
C ASP A 7 -12.77 28.00 12.43
N ASN A 8 -12.69 28.34 11.15
CA ASN A 8 -13.63 29.30 10.56
C ASN A 8 -15.06 28.73 10.52
N THR A 9 -15.17 27.42 10.29
CA THR A 9 -16.44 26.72 10.28
C THR A 9 -17.13 26.71 11.64
N LEU A 10 -16.36 26.49 12.72
CA LEU A 10 -16.88 26.58 14.09
C LEU A 10 -17.47 27.95 14.35
N CYS A 11 -16.78 29.01 13.94
CA CYS A 11 -17.28 30.39 14.08
C CYS A 11 -18.57 30.60 13.26
N ILE A 12 -18.61 30.12 12.00
CA ILE A 12 -19.83 30.16 11.17
C ILE A 12 -20.99 29.40 11.83
N PHE A 13 -20.76 28.20 12.35
CA PHE A 13 -21.80 27.36 12.97
C PHE A 13 -22.37 27.99 14.24
N TYR A 14 -21.52 28.59 15.07
CA TYR A 14 -21.95 29.28 16.29
C TYR A 14 -22.37 30.73 16.07
N ASN A 15 -22.37 31.22 14.82
CA ASN A 15 -22.65 32.61 14.45
C ASN A 15 -21.77 33.62 15.20
N GLU A 16 -20.49 33.29 15.39
CA GLU A 16 -19.49 34.17 15.98
C GLU A 16 -18.54 34.71 14.90
N GLU A 17 -18.05 35.94 15.09
CA GLU A 17 -17.02 36.50 14.23
C GLU A 17 -15.72 35.71 14.40
N PHE A 18 -15.03 35.45 13.29
CA PHE A 18 -13.80 34.67 13.32
C PHE A 18 -12.68 35.43 14.06
N THR A 19 -12.27 34.90 15.20
CA THR A 19 -11.06 35.26 15.94
C THR A 19 -10.38 33.98 16.43
N ASP A 20 -9.06 34.00 16.56
CA ASP A 20 -8.30 32.82 17.02
C ASP A 20 -8.75 32.38 18.42
N GLU A 21 -9.10 33.33 19.29
CA GLU A 21 -9.62 33.08 20.63
C GLU A 21 -11.02 32.45 20.60
N ALA A 22 -11.92 32.94 19.74
CA ALA A 22 -13.25 32.38 19.60
C ALA A 22 -13.17 30.95 19.03
N ALA A 23 -12.38 30.73 17.98
CA ALA A 23 -12.20 29.41 17.38
C ALA A 23 -11.69 28.38 18.40
N LYS A 24 -10.64 28.72 19.18
CA LYS A 24 -10.12 27.84 20.25
C LYS A 24 -11.15 27.51 21.31
N ARG A 25 -11.91 28.51 21.78
CA ARG A 25 -12.99 28.31 22.76
C ARG A 25 -14.08 27.39 22.20
N LEU A 26 -14.47 27.58 20.94
CA LEU A 26 -15.50 26.80 20.27
C LEU A 26 -15.04 25.37 19.96
N ALA A 27 -13.76 25.14 19.68
CA ALA A 27 -13.18 23.81 19.52
C ALA A 27 -13.26 23.01 20.83
N VAL A 28 -12.87 23.63 21.96
CA VAL A 28 -13.02 23.02 23.29
C VAL A 28 -14.49 22.71 23.60
N LYS A 29 -15.40 23.60 23.20
CA LYS A 29 -16.85 23.38 23.35
C LYS A 29 -17.33 22.20 22.50
N LEU A 30 -16.86 22.05 21.26
CA LEU A 30 -17.19 20.89 20.42
C LEU A 30 -16.66 19.59 21.04
N ASP A 31 -15.42 19.57 21.52
CA ASP A 31 -14.81 18.39 22.15
C ASP A 31 -15.58 17.92 23.40
N SER A 32 -16.19 18.85 24.14
CA SER A 32 -17.04 18.53 25.30
C SER A 32 -18.32 17.78 24.93
N LEU A 33 -18.71 17.77 23.65
CA LEU A 33 -19.90 17.07 23.16
C LEU A 33 -19.63 15.61 22.78
N HIS A 34 -18.41 15.09 23.04
CA HIS A 34 -17.91 13.71 22.94
C HIS A 34 -18.31 12.91 21.68
N GLU A 35 -19.60 12.63 21.49
CA GLU A 35 -20.16 11.84 20.39
C GLU A 35 -20.45 12.65 19.13
N LEU A 36 -20.43 13.99 19.21
CA LEU A 36 -20.75 14.89 18.10
C LEU A 36 -19.48 15.43 17.44
N ASP A 37 -19.59 15.74 16.15
CA ASP A 37 -18.56 16.39 15.35
C ASP A 37 -19.22 17.35 14.35
N ILE A 38 -18.41 18.26 13.78
CA ILE A 38 -18.86 19.23 12.79
C ILE A 38 -18.52 18.75 11.37
N CYS A 39 -19.52 18.71 10.49
CA CYS A 39 -19.38 18.22 9.11
C CYS A 39 -20.24 19.04 8.13
N TYR A 40 -20.17 18.70 6.85
CA TYR A 40 -21.05 19.22 5.79
C TYR A 40 -21.48 18.09 4.84
N ALA A 41 -22.56 18.33 4.09
CA ALA A 41 -22.99 17.44 3.02
C ALA A 41 -22.42 17.91 1.67
N GLU A 42 -23.13 18.76 0.94
CA GLU A 42 -22.66 19.25 -0.37
C GLU A 42 -21.92 20.59 -0.29
N ASP A 43 -22.37 21.50 0.59
CA ASP A 43 -21.86 22.87 0.68
C ASP A 43 -21.02 23.07 1.95
N PRO A 44 -19.69 23.26 1.85
CA PRO A 44 -18.82 23.48 3.01
C PRO A 44 -19.10 24.80 3.75
N ARG A 45 -19.96 25.68 3.24
CA ARG A 45 -20.38 26.90 3.95
C ARG A 45 -21.63 26.70 4.81
N LYS A 46 -22.22 25.51 4.80
CA LYS A 46 -23.40 25.14 5.60
C LYS A 46 -23.05 24.04 6.60
N PRO A 47 -22.29 24.35 7.65
CA PRO A 47 -21.91 23.36 8.64
C PRO A 47 -23.11 22.80 9.39
N MET A 48 -23.01 21.53 9.75
CA MET A 48 -23.97 20.83 10.59
C MET A 48 -23.24 20.00 11.65
N LEU A 49 -23.94 19.75 12.76
CA LEU A 49 -23.43 18.92 13.84
C LEU A 49 -24.02 17.52 13.72
N GLN A 50 -23.18 16.49 13.73
CA GLN A 50 -23.64 15.12 13.57
C GLN A 50 -22.86 14.15 14.47
N THR A 51 -23.51 13.08 14.88
CA THR A 51 -22.87 11.98 15.63
C THR A 51 -21.74 11.34 14.81
N LYS A 52 -20.60 11.10 15.44
CA LYS A 52 -19.44 10.40 14.86
C LYS A 52 -19.81 9.06 14.23
N VAL A 53 -20.76 8.33 14.82
CA VAL A 53 -21.29 7.06 14.27
C VAL A 53 -21.93 7.24 12.90
N LYS A 54 -22.77 8.27 12.71
CA LYS A 54 -23.41 8.55 11.40
C LYS A 54 -22.42 9.05 10.36
N ILE A 55 -21.47 9.90 10.76
CA ILE A 55 -20.41 10.38 9.87
C ILE A 55 -19.60 9.19 9.34
N ASN A 56 -19.17 8.31 10.25
CA ASN A 56 -18.39 7.12 9.90
C ASN A 56 -19.20 6.07 9.12
N GLY A 57 -20.51 6.01 9.33
CA GLY A 57 -21.42 5.10 8.62
C GLY A 57 -21.73 5.51 7.18
N ASN A 58 -21.53 6.78 6.80
CA ASN A 58 -21.76 7.27 5.44
C ASN A 58 -20.78 8.40 5.06
N PRO A 59 -19.49 8.08 4.82
CA PRO A 59 -18.45 9.06 4.53
C PRO A 59 -18.60 9.74 3.16
N ASP A 60 -19.37 9.16 2.24
CA ASP A 60 -19.64 9.75 0.92
C ASP A 60 -20.65 10.90 1.00
N TYR A 61 -21.49 10.91 2.03
CA TYR A 61 -22.48 11.97 2.26
C TYR A 61 -22.04 12.98 3.31
N TYR A 62 -21.30 12.56 4.35
CA TYR A 62 -20.83 13.43 5.42
C TYR A 62 -19.32 13.68 5.28
N HIS A 63 -18.95 14.92 5.04
CA HIS A 63 -17.56 15.34 4.89
C HIS A 63 -17.09 16.15 6.10
N LEU A 64 -15.94 15.77 6.66
CA LEU A 64 -15.31 16.49 7.76
C LEU A 64 -14.51 17.70 7.23
N TYR A 65 -14.46 18.75 8.04
CA TYR A 65 -13.60 19.91 7.78
C TYR A 65 -12.15 19.57 8.13
N ALA A 66 -11.19 20.07 7.35
CA ALA A 66 -9.78 19.90 7.66
C ALA A 66 -9.40 20.74 8.89
N ASN A 67 -8.84 20.10 9.92
CA ASN A 67 -8.32 20.77 11.10
C ASN A 67 -7.07 21.57 10.72
N GLY A 68 -7.10 22.88 10.95
CA GLY A 68 -5.94 23.76 10.82
C GLY A 68 -5.70 24.37 9.44
N TYR A 69 -5.27 25.62 9.46
CA TYR A 69 -4.57 26.29 8.35
C TYR A 69 -3.45 25.38 7.80
N PRO A 70 -3.10 25.47 6.51
CA PRO A 70 -1.88 24.84 6.03
C PRO A 70 -0.72 25.39 6.85
N GLU A 71 -0.15 24.56 7.72
CA GLU A 71 1.08 24.92 8.41
C GLU A 71 2.11 25.34 7.35
N PRO A 72 2.88 26.41 7.61
CA PRO A 72 3.92 26.84 6.70
C PRO A 72 4.92 25.70 6.56
N ASN A 73 4.92 25.06 5.38
CA ASN A 73 5.94 24.17 4.85
C ASN A 73 6.92 23.64 5.90
N THR A 74 6.46 22.70 6.73
CA THR A 74 7.34 21.60 7.06
C THR A 74 7.26 20.69 5.85
N PRO A 75 8.32 20.56 5.03
CA PRO A 75 8.31 19.58 3.94
C PRO A 75 7.92 18.24 4.58
N VAL A 76 6.93 17.58 3.99
CA VAL A 76 6.50 16.24 4.38
C VAL A 76 7.56 15.21 3.95
N ASP A 77 8.83 15.43 4.34
CA ASP A 77 9.99 14.68 3.83
C ASP A 77 10.91 14.14 4.93
N LYS A 78 10.51 14.15 6.20
CA LYS A 78 11.29 13.50 7.28
C LYS A 78 10.74 12.17 7.78
N ALA A 79 9.55 11.75 7.34
CA ALA A 79 9.11 10.37 7.51
C ALA A 79 9.77 9.50 6.43
N MET A 80 11.10 9.31 6.54
CA MET A 80 11.92 8.58 5.58
C MET A 80 11.34 7.20 5.29
N LEU A 81 11.03 6.91 4.02
CA LEU A 81 10.85 5.54 3.56
C LEU A 81 12.13 4.78 3.91
N LYS A 82 12.03 3.82 4.82
CA LYS A 82 13.15 3.24 5.56
C LYS A 82 13.97 2.26 4.72
N ASN A 83 13.45 1.82 3.58
CA ASN A 83 14.11 0.83 2.74
C ASN A 83 13.71 0.97 1.26
N HIS A 84 14.51 0.36 0.38
CA HIS A 84 14.27 0.38 -1.07
C HIS A 84 12.89 -0.12 -1.49
N LYS A 85 12.30 -1.09 -0.78
CA LYS A 85 10.96 -1.61 -1.13
C LYS A 85 9.89 -0.54 -0.93
N GLN A 86 9.94 0.17 0.20
CA GLN A 86 9.02 1.28 0.45
C GLN A 86 9.17 2.39 -0.59
N VAL A 87 10.40 2.68 -1.03
CA VAL A 87 10.64 3.61 -2.15
C VAL A 87 10.00 3.10 -3.43
N ILE A 88 10.20 1.83 -3.77
CA ILE A 88 9.61 1.24 -4.98
C ILE A 88 8.08 1.33 -4.95
N ASP A 89 7.47 0.91 -3.84
CA ASP A 89 6.01 0.90 -3.67
C ASP A 89 5.42 2.31 -3.72
N TYR A 90 6.11 3.29 -3.13
CA TYR A 90 5.73 4.70 -3.22
C TYR A 90 5.85 5.22 -4.66
N MET A 91 6.98 4.98 -5.30
CA MET A 91 7.27 5.47 -6.66
C MET A 91 6.29 4.93 -7.70
N ASN A 92 5.97 3.64 -7.62
CA ASN A 92 5.01 3.02 -8.54
C ASN A 92 3.55 3.46 -8.27
N GLN A 93 3.24 4.05 -7.12
CA GLN A 93 1.94 4.68 -6.86
C GLN A 93 1.89 6.15 -7.27
N VAL A 94 3.02 6.87 -7.17
CA VAL A 94 3.10 8.30 -7.50
C VAL A 94 3.32 8.55 -8.98
N TYR A 95 4.09 7.70 -9.67
CA TYR A 95 4.49 7.89 -11.06
C TYR A 95 3.96 6.76 -11.94
N LEU A 96 2.79 6.99 -12.54
CA LEU A 96 2.13 5.98 -13.36
C LEU A 96 2.51 6.11 -14.84
N PRO A 97 2.83 4.98 -15.50
CA PRO A 97 3.15 4.98 -16.93
C PRO A 97 1.91 5.11 -17.82
N ARG A 98 0.71 4.89 -17.27
CA ARG A 98 -0.57 4.87 -17.99
C ARG A 98 -1.60 5.68 -17.22
N SER A 99 -2.64 6.11 -17.93
CA SER A 99 -3.74 6.87 -17.34
C SER A 99 -4.46 6.04 -16.27
N PRO A 100 -4.53 6.52 -15.02
CA PRO A 100 -5.32 5.86 -13.98
C PRO A 100 -6.81 6.07 -14.19
N LEU A 101 -7.63 5.28 -13.48
CA LEU A 101 -9.07 5.48 -13.41
C LEU A 101 -9.40 6.81 -12.70
N ASP A 102 -8.72 7.08 -11.59
CA ASP A 102 -8.91 8.28 -10.76
C ASP A 102 -8.13 9.49 -11.30
N ARG A 103 -8.38 9.87 -12.56
CA ARG A 103 -7.62 10.93 -13.26
C ARG A 103 -7.57 12.25 -12.49
N GLU A 104 -8.58 12.55 -11.70
CA GLU A 104 -8.67 13.77 -10.90
C GLU A 104 -7.58 13.89 -9.81
N LEU A 105 -7.03 12.77 -9.36
CA LEU A 105 -5.95 12.74 -8.36
C LEU A 105 -4.57 12.96 -8.99
N PHE A 106 -4.48 12.83 -10.32
CA PHE A 106 -3.23 12.86 -11.07
C PHE A 106 -3.17 14.05 -12.02
N GLU A 107 -1.96 14.33 -12.49
CA GLU A 107 -1.66 15.32 -13.51
C GLU A 107 -0.69 14.71 -14.52
N SER A 108 -0.92 14.98 -15.81
CA SER A 108 -0.02 14.52 -16.86
C SER A 108 1.17 15.47 -16.97
N LYS A 109 2.38 14.96 -16.73
CA LYS A 109 3.63 15.74 -16.73
C LYS A 109 4.71 15.08 -17.56
N LEU A 110 5.44 15.89 -18.33
CA LEU A 110 6.60 15.46 -19.11
C LEU A 110 7.87 15.64 -18.26
N LEU A 111 8.34 14.58 -17.61
CA LEU A 111 9.40 14.62 -16.60
C LEU A 111 10.71 13.98 -17.07
N SER A 112 11.83 14.59 -16.69
CA SER A 112 13.17 14.00 -16.74
C SER A 112 13.50 13.23 -15.45
N MET A 113 14.55 12.41 -15.49
CA MET A 113 15.05 11.73 -14.29
C MET A 113 15.45 12.71 -13.18
N LYS A 114 15.97 13.90 -13.54
CA LYS A 114 16.38 14.91 -12.56
C LYS A 114 15.18 15.44 -11.77
N GLU A 115 14.08 15.71 -12.46
CA GLU A 115 12.83 16.17 -11.83
C GLU A 115 12.22 15.08 -10.95
N ILE A 116 12.33 13.80 -11.33
CA ILE A 116 11.85 12.68 -10.50
C ILE A 116 12.69 12.51 -9.22
N VAL A 117 14.03 12.64 -9.31
CA VAL A 117 14.93 12.54 -8.14
C VAL A 117 14.65 13.64 -7.12
N LEU A 118 14.46 14.88 -7.59
CA LEU A 118 14.26 16.05 -6.73
C LEU A 118 12.96 16.00 -5.92
N ILE A 119 12.06 15.07 -6.23
CA ILE A 119 10.81 14.87 -5.49
C ILE A 119 10.98 13.80 -4.39
N ILE A 120 12.17 13.21 -4.26
CA ILE A 120 12.45 12.11 -3.33
C ILE A 120 13.77 12.38 -2.59
N ASP A 121 13.66 12.92 -1.38
CA ASP A 121 14.79 13.30 -0.52
C ASP A 121 15.65 12.09 -0.05
N LEU A 122 15.24 10.85 -0.36
CA LEU A 122 15.99 9.63 0.03
C LEU A 122 17.28 9.39 -0.75
N PHE A 123 17.51 10.16 -1.82
CA PHE A 123 18.70 10.04 -2.67
C PHE A 123 19.66 11.21 -2.51
N ASP A 124 19.58 11.96 -1.40
CA ASP A 124 20.30 13.20 -1.09
C ASP A 124 21.83 13.21 -1.30
N ASN A 125 22.46 12.09 -1.63
CA ASN A 125 23.90 12.02 -1.92
C ASN A 125 24.26 11.15 -3.14
N LYS A 126 23.30 10.74 -3.96
CA LYS A 126 23.55 9.87 -5.11
C LYS A 126 23.57 10.66 -6.41
N ASN A 127 24.62 10.48 -7.23
CA ASN A 127 24.66 11.09 -8.55
C ASN A 127 23.46 10.60 -9.40
N LEU A 128 22.90 11.48 -10.25
CA LEU A 128 21.70 11.19 -11.07
C LEU A 128 21.81 9.89 -11.88
N LYS A 129 23.03 9.55 -12.30
CA LYS A 129 23.34 8.31 -13.03
C LYS A 129 23.07 7.06 -12.18
N SER A 130 23.52 7.06 -10.92
CA SER A 130 23.31 5.96 -9.99
C SER A 130 21.85 5.77 -9.63
N PHE A 131 21.08 6.86 -9.45
CA PHE A 131 19.63 6.76 -9.28
C PHE A 131 18.97 6.15 -10.52
N SER A 132 19.35 6.59 -11.72
CA SER A 132 18.78 6.04 -12.95
C SER A 132 19.10 4.55 -13.14
N THR A 133 20.32 4.12 -12.81
CA THR A 133 20.70 2.72 -12.80
C THR A 133 19.87 1.94 -11.78
N TRP A 134 19.73 2.47 -10.55
CA TRP A 134 18.93 1.87 -9.51
C TRP A 134 17.46 1.72 -9.91
N CYS A 135 16.83 2.74 -10.50
CA CYS A 135 15.45 2.66 -10.99
C CYS A 135 15.26 1.51 -11.99
N GLY A 136 16.24 1.32 -12.89
CA GLY A 136 16.23 0.21 -13.84
C GLY A 136 16.38 -1.15 -13.16
N MET A 137 17.32 -1.26 -12.21
CA MET A 137 17.52 -2.50 -11.42
C MET A 137 16.30 -2.83 -10.54
N ALA A 138 15.67 -1.81 -9.97
CA ALA A 138 14.46 -1.88 -9.17
C ALA A 138 13.20 -2.14 -10.00
N LYS A 139 13.31 -2.06 -11.34
CA LYS A 139 12.22 -2.24 -12.30
C LYS A 139 11.01 -1.33 -12.02
N LEU A 140 11.28 -0.05 -11.73
CA LEU A 140 10.21 0.94 -11.57
C LEU A 140 9.43 1.10 -12.87
N ASP A 141 8.11 1.16 -12.78
CA ASP A 141 7.24 1.04 -13.94
C ASP A 141 7.46 2.17 -14.95
N PHE A 142 7.64 3.39 -14.46
CA PHE A 142 7.90 4.58 -15.29
C PHE A 142 9.20 4.50 -16.11
N VAL A 143 10.13 3.59 -15.78
CA VAL A 143 11.40 3.45 -16.52
C VAL A 143 11.15 2.93 -17.93
N SER A 144 10.13 2.09 -18.10
CA SER A 144 9.74 1.45 -19.36
C SER A 144 8.98 2.36 -20.33
N VAL A 145 8.55 3.55 -19.89
CA VAL A 145 7.81 4.50 -20.73
C VAL A 145 8.71 5.08 -21.82
N GLU A 146 8.13 5.25 -23.01
CA GLU A 146 8.80 5.84 -24.16
C GLU A 146 9.36 7.24 -23.82
N GLN A 147 10.54 7.53 -24.39
CA GLN A 147 11.28 8.74 -24.07
C GLN A 147 11.25 9.72 -25.24
N GLU A 148 10.79 10.93 -24.96
CA GLU A 148 11.00 12.07 -25.85
C GLU A 148 12.42 12.62 -25.66
N ARG A 149 13.08 12.93 -26.78
CA ARG A 149 14.42 13.52 -26.80
C ARG A 149 14.31 14.98 -27.21
N LYS A 150 14.68 15.90 -26.32
CA LYS A 150 14.75 17.33 -26.66
C LYS A 150 16.20 17.80 -26.64
N TYR A 151 16.62 18.45 -27.73
CA TYR A 151 17.91 19.12 -27.82
C TYR A 151 17.82 20.46 -27.10
N GLN A 152 18.76 20.74 -26.19
CA GLN A 152 18.95 22.11 -25.73
C GLN A 152 19.55 22.95 -26.85
N LYS A 153 19.12 24.22 -26.95
CA LYS A 153 19.55 25.17 -28.00
C LYS A 153 21.08 25.36 -28.09
N ASN A 154 21.84 24.98 -27.07
CA ASN A 154 23.30 25.10 -27.01
C ASN A 154 24.05 23.79 -27.31
N GLY A 155 23.38 22.72 -27.79
CA GLY A 155 24.04 21.53 -28.34
C GLY A 155 24.69 20.55 -27.34
N GLU A 156 24.91 20.92 -26.08
CA GLU A 156 25.74 20.14 -25.16
C GLU A 156 25.02 19.05 -24.35
N SER A 157 23.69 19.06 -24.22
CA SER A 157 23.00 18.00 -23.47
C SER A 157 21.67 17.55 -24.09
N LYS A 158 21.55 16.23 -24.29
CA LYS A 158 20.29 15.55 -24.66
C LYS A 158 19.53 15.23 -23.38
N THR A 159 18.44 15.95 -23.12
CA THR A 159 17.55 15.60 -22.00
C THR A 159 16.48 14.64 -22.47
N ARG A 160 16.42 13.47 -21.84
CA ARG A 160 15.36 12.47 -22.05
C ARG A 160 14.22 12.76 -21.08
N ARG A 161 13.01 12.90 -21.60
CA ARG A 161 11.80 13.09 -20.80
C ARG A 161 10.79 12.01 -21.10
N ARG A 162 9.90 11.73 -20.15
CA ARG A 162 8.81 10.74 -20.27
C ARG A 162 7.50 11.39 -19.84
N LEU A 163 6.44 11.14 -20.58
CA LEU A 163 5.11 11.58 -20.21
C LEU A 163 4.54 10.62 -19.15
N LEU A 164 4.28 11.12 -17.96
CA LEU A 164 3.83 10.33 -16.81
C LEU A 164 2.57 10.94 -16.20
N TRP A 165 1.75 10.09 -15.60
CA TRP A 165 0.66 10.51 -14.73
C TRP A 165 1.19 10.58 -13.31
N VAL A 166 1.32 11.80 -12.78
CA VAL A 166 1.96 12.07 -11.50
C VAL A 166 0.89 12.39 -10.48
N LEU A 167 0.95 11.74 -9.32
CA LEU A 167 0.02 12.02 -8.22
C LEU A 167 0.20 13.47 -7.75
N LYS A 168 -0.90 14.21 -7.62
CA LYS A 168 -0.90 15.59 -7.11
C LYS A 168 -0.30 15.62 -5.71
N GLU A 169 0.46 16.67 -5.44
CA GLU A 169 1.26 16.83 -4.22
C GLU A 169 0.46 16.62 -2.93
N LYS A 170 -0.76 17.17 -2.86
CA LYS A 170 -1.69 17.03 -1.73
C LYS A 170 -2.06 15.58 -1.35
N HIS A 171 -1.80 14.60 -2.20
CA HIS A 171 -2.11 13.18 -1.94
C HIS A 171 -0.86 12.33 -1.66
N ARG A 172 0.34 12.87 -1.89
CA ARG A 172 1.58 12.10 -1.77
C ARG A 172 1.87 11.69 -0.33
N GLU A 173 1.61 12.58 0.62
CA GLU A 173 1.74 12.28 2.05
C GLU A 173 0.90 11.06 2.45
N THR A 174 -0.35 11.01 2.00
CA THR A 174 -1.26 9.89 2.28
C THR A 174 -0.69 8.57 1.75
N ILE A 175 -0.12 8.57 0.55
CA ILE A 175 0.53 7.38 -0.02
C ILE A 175 1.77 6.99 0.77
N ALA A 176 2.61 7.95 1.15
CA ALA A 176 3.79 7.70 1.98
C ALA A 176 3.39 7.06 3.33
N LYS A 177 2.41 7.63 4.02
CA LYS A 177 1.84 7.07 5.27
C LYS A 177 1.31 5.66 5.04
N LYS A 178 0.55 5.43 3.97
CA LYS A 178 0.04 4.08 3.62
C LYS A 178 1.17 3.07 3.42
N VAL A 179 2.24 3.43 2.73
CA VAL A 179 3.41 2.56 2.52
C VAL A 179 4.17 2.28 3.82
N LEU A 180 4.30 3.28 4.69
CA LEU A 180 4.96 3.13 5.99
C LEU A 180 4.16 2.24 6.94
N GLU A 181 2.84 2.42 6.99
CA GLU A 181 1.94 1.72 7.90
C GLU A 181 1.50 0.35 7.37
N PHE A 182 1.68 0.04 6.08
CA PHE A 182 1.21 -1.21 5.46
C PHE A 182 1.57 -2.45 6.28
N GLY A 183 2.84 -2.57 6.69
CA GLY A 183 3.30 -3.72 7.47
C GLY A 183 2.63 -3.83 8.84
N ARG A 184 2.40 -2.69 9.51
CA ARG A 184 1.73 -2.66 10.82
C ARG A 184 0.24 -2.99 10.67
N VAL A 185 -0.43 -2.39 9.70
CA VAL A 185 -1.87 -2.61 9.43
C VAL A 185 -2.11 -4.08 9.05
N HIS A 186 -1.28 -4.65 8.17
CA HIS A 186 -1.37 -6.05 7.78
C HIS A 186 -1.25 -6.99 8.99
N LYS A 187 -0.23 -6.79 9.84
CA LYS A 187 -0.05 -7.59 11.06
C LYS A 187 -1.22 -7.44 12.02
N ALA A 188 -1.72 -6.21 12.23
CA ALA A 188 -2.88 -5.98 13.08
C ALA A 188 -4.11 -6.75 12.60
N ARG A 189 -4.34 -6.79 11.28
CA ARG A 189 -5.45 -7.57 10.70
C ARG A 189 -5.26 -9.07 10.89
N VAL A 190 -4.04 -9.59 10.75
CA VAL A 190 -3.75 -11.01 11.02
C VAL A 190 -4.03 -11.34 12.50
N GLU A 191 -3.59 -10.51 13.43
CA GLU A 191 -3.85 -10.71 14.86
C GLU A 191 -5.33 -10.59 15.21
N GLU A 192 -6.09 -9.74 14.52
CA GLU A 192 -7.54 -9.66 14.65
C GLU A 192 -8.22 -10.96 14.21
N LEU A 193 -7.83 -11.54 13.07
CA LEU A 193 -8.34 -12.85 12.62
C LEU A 193 -8.10 -13.94 13.68
N LYS A 194 -6.92 -13.94 14.32
CA LYS A 194 -6.64 -14.88 15.41
C LYS A 194 -7.58 -14.69 16.60
N LYS A 195 -7.87 -13.43 16.97
CA LYS A 195 -8.83 -13.11 18.05
C LYS A 195 -10.26 -13.51 17.69
N GLU A 196 -10.63 -13.45 16.41
CA GLU A 196 -11.89 -13.94 15.87
C GLU A 196 -11.98 -15.49 15.86
N GLY A 197 -10.91 -16.19 16.27
CA GLY A 197 -10.86 -17.64 16.38
C GLY A 197 -10.32 -18.36 15.14
N TYR A 198 -9.80 -17.62 14.16
CA TYR A 198 -9.15 -18.23 13.00
C TYR A 198 -7.76 -18.74 13.36
N GLN A 199 -7.44 -19.93 12.86
CA GLN A 199 -6.05 -20.37 12.76
C GLN A 199 -5.43 -19.75 11.51
N VAL A 200 -4.37 -18.95 11.66
CA VAL A 200 -3.77 -18.23 10.54
C VAL A 200 -2.53 -18.96 10.04
N ILE A 201 -2.60 -19.46 8.82
CA ILE A 201 -1.51 -20.22 8.21
C ILE A 201 -0.94 -19.50 6.99
N GLY A 202 0.34 -19.69 6.75
CA GLY A 202 1.04 -19.26 5.56
C GLY A 202 1.10 -20.36 4.51
N TYR A 203 1.01 -19.99 3.23
CA TYR A 203 1.27 -20.90 2.12
C TYR A 203 2.26 -20.29 1.12
N VAL A 204 3.31 -21.05 0.79
CA VAL A 204 4.30 -20.68 -0.23
C VAL A 204 4.39 -21.77 -1.30
N ARG A 205 4.79 -21.38 -2.52
CA ARG A 205 4.98 -22.32 -3.62
C ARG A 205 6.08 -21.82 -4.54
N LYS A 206 6.84 -22.75 -5.13
CA LYS A 206 7.62 -22.51 -6.34
C LYS A 206 7.22 -23.47 -7.46
N SER A 207 7.13 -22.95 -8.67
CA SER A 207 7.09 -23.78 -9.88
C SER A 207 8.48 -24.34 -10.15
N SER A 208 8.53 -25.49 -10.83
CA SER A 208 9.73 -25.94 -11.52
C SER A 208 10.24 -24.86 -12.48
N GLY A 209 11.55 -24.73 -12.56
CA GLY A 209 12.22 -23.69 -13.34
C GLY A 209 13.66 -24.07 -13.64
N LYS A 210 14.40 -23.15 -14.26
CA LYS A 210 15.80 -23.37 -14.64
C LYS A 210 16.76 -23.34 -13.45
N GLU A 211 16.31 -22.84 -12.30
CA GLU A 211 17.11 -22.82 -11.08
C GLU A 211 17.35 -24.23 -10.53
N ASP A 212 18.53 -24.42 -9.93
CA ASP A 212 18.89 -25.64 -9.21
C ASP A 212 18.12 -25.79 -7.89
N ALA A 213 18.23 -26.97 -7.28
CA ALA A 213 17.52 -27.31 -6.05
C ALA A 213 17.88 -26.40 -4.87
N SER A 214 19.16 -26.07 -4.69
CA SER A 214 19.64 -25.23 -3.58
C SER A 214 19.11 -23.79 -3.72
N THR A 215 19.17 -23.24 -4.93
CA THR A 215 18.62 -21.92 -5.22
C THR A 215 17.10 -21.88 -4.97
N ARG A 216 16.37 -22.94 -5.34
CA ARG A 216 14.92 -23.06 -5.09
C ARG A 216 14.60 -23.12 -3.59
N LEU A 217 15.34 -23.94 -2.84
CA LEU A 217 15.20 -24.02 -1.37
C LEU A 217 15.42 -22.65 -0.72
N ARG A 218 16.47 -21.92 -1.13
CA ARG A 218 16.74 -20.58 -0.61
C ARG A 218 15.61 -19.59 -0.90
N PHE A 219 14.97 -19.67 -2.07
CA PHE A 219 13.81 -18.83 -2.37
C PHE A 219 12.61 -19.18 -1.50
N LEU A 220 12.33 -20.46 -1.28
CA LEU A 220 11.25 -20.89 -0.41
C LEU A 220 11.50 -20.49 1.04
N ASP A 221 12.71 -20.72 1.58
CA ASP A 221 13.10 -20.30 2.93
C ASP A 221 12.92 -18.78 3.12
N SER A 222 13.32 -17.97 2.13
CA SER A 222 13.08 -16.52 2.18
C SER A 222 11.58 -16.15 2.17
N MET A 223 10.74 -16.91 1.47
CA MET A 223 9.29 -16.72 1.50
C MET A 223 8.69 -17.12 2.85
N VAL A 224 9.15 -18.23 3.43
CA VAL A 224 8.76 -18.71 4.75
C VAL A 224 9.10 -17.66 5.82
N ASP A 225 10.33 -17.13 5.80
CA ASP A 225 10.75 -16.07 6.71
C ASP A 225 9.90 -14.81 6.57
N ARG A 226 9.43 -14.47 5.37
CA ARG A 226 8.52 -13.33 5.15
C ARG A 226 7.14 -13.57 5.75
N LEU A 227 6.63 -14.79 5.72
CA LEU A 227 5.33 -15.11 6.32
C LEU A 227 5.40 -15.06 7.84
N PHE A 228 6.44 -15.65 8.44
CA PHE A 228 6.63 -15.55 9.90
C PHE A 228 6.92 -14.11 10.35
N ASN A 229 7.96 -13.48 9.80
CA ASN A 229 8.41 -12.16 10.27
C ASN A 229 7.51 -11.01 9.80
N GLY A 230 6.94 -11.14 8.60
CA GLY A 230 6.14 -10.09 7.96
C GLY A 230 4.65 -10.18 8.24
N SER A 231 4.10 -11.40 8.33
CA SER A 231 2.66 -11.63 8.52
C SER A 231 2.30 -12.27 9.86
N SER A 232 3.27 -12.73 10.65
CA SER A 232 3.03 -13.34 11.96
C SER A 232 2.06 -14.54 11.90
N VAL A 233 2.19 -15.38 10.88
CA VAL A 233 1.39 -16.62 10.76
C VAL A 233 1.81 -17.67 11.80
N ASP A 234 0.90 -18.58 12.15
CA ASP A 234 1.13 -19.62 13.17
C ASP A 234 1.90 -20.81 12.59
N MET A 235 1.64 -21.14 11.33
CA MET A 235 2.23 -22.27 10.60
C MET A 235 2.51 -21.86 9.17
N VAL A 236 3.47 -22.51 8.51
CA VAL A 236 3.71 -22.30 7.08
C VAL A 236 3.77 -23.65 6.37
N PHE A 237 2.93 -23.81 5.35
CA PHE A 237 2.97 -24.95 4.44
C PHE A 237 3.56 -24.53 3.11
N GLU A 238 4.14 -25.48 2.41
CA GLU A 238 4.92 -25.20 1.21
C GLU A 238 4.59 -26.12 0.05
N SER A 239 4.96 -25.70 -1.15
CA SER A 239 4.96 -26.55 -2.33
C SER A 239 6.20 -26.33 -3.15
N TYR A 240 7.12 -27.29 -3.05
CA TYR A 240 8.49 -27.10 -3.49
C TYR A 240 8.60 -26.89 -5.00
N SER A 241 7.85 -27.67 -5.78
CA SER A 241 7.98 -27.69 -7.24
C SER A 241 6.66 -28.02 -7.94
N SER A 242 5.58 -27.30 -7.60
CA SER A 242 4.29 -27.44 -8.28
C SER A 242 3.98 -26.23 -9.14
N THR A 243 3.39 -26.40 -10.32
CA THR A 243 3.00 -25.27 -11.17
C THR A 243 1.77 -24.54 -10.61
N SER A 244 1.57 -23.27 -10.97
CA SER A 244 0.41 -22.48 -10.48
C SER A 244 -0.92 -23.05 -10.95
N LYS A 245 -0.94 -23.74 -12.09
CA LYS A 245 -2.12 -24.38 -12.68
C LYS A 245 -2.39 -25.79 -12.12
N GLN A 246 -1.43 -26.39 -11.42
CA GLN A 246 -1.57 -27.74 -10.87
C GLN A 246 -2.63 -27.76 -9.76
N PRO A 247 -3.63 -28.67 -9.83
CA PRO A 247 -4.61 -28.86 -8.77
C PRO A 247 -3.95 -29.16 -7.42
N PHE A 248 -4.46 -28.59 -6.33
CA PHE A 248 -3.89 -28.79 -4.97
C PHE A 248 -3.75 -30.26 -4.61
N ALA A 249 -4.77 -31.08 -4.90
CA ALA A 249 -4.77 -32.51 -4.63
C ALA A 249 -3.56 -33.26 -5.23
N ASN A 250 -2.98 -32.73 -6.31
CA ASN A 250 -1.87 -33.36 -7.04
C ASN A 250 -0.51 -32.74 -6.70
N ARG A 251 -0.44 -31.70 -5.87
CA ARG A 251 0.83 -31.04 -5.51
C ARG A 251 1.61 -31.90 -4.52
N ASP A 252 2.92 -32.00 -4.70
CA ASP A 252 3.85 -32.61 -3.74
C ASP A 252 3.56 -34.08 -3.32
N ARG A 253 2.76 -34.82 -4.11
CA ARG A 253 2.45 -36.24 -3.83
C ARG A 253 3.66 -37.17 -3.83
N VAL A 254 4.64 -36.87 -4.68
CA VAL A 254 5.82 -37.71 -4.94
C VAL A 254 7.13 -37.02 -4.55
N ASN A 255 7.05 -35.82 -3.96
CA ASN A 255 8.23 -35.01 -3.71
C ASN A 255 8.63 -35.13 -2.23
N PRO A 256 9.75 -35.82 -1.92
CA PRO A 256 10.18 -36.02 -0.53
C PRO A 256 10.95 -34.82 0.04
N ILE A 257 11.20 -33.77 -0.76
CA ILE A 257 12.01 -32.63 -0.34
C ILE A 257 11.23 -31.83 0.70
N HIS A 258 11.81 -31.70 1.89
CA HIS A 258 11.29 -30.88 2.97
C HIS A 258 11.98 -29.52 2.99
N VAL A 259 11.19 -28.44 3.01
CA VAL A 259 11.71 -27.08 3.18
C VAL A 259 11.83 -26.77 4.67
N PRO A 260 12.97 -26.26 5.16
CA PRO A 260 13.15 -25.91 6.56
C PRO A 260 12.08 -24.94 7.09
N LYS A 261 11.80 -25.02 8.40
CA LYS A 261 10.85 -24.15 9.14
C LYS A 261 9.39 -24.27 8.71
N THR A 262 9.05 -25.22 7.84
CA THR A 262 7.66 -25.45 7.40
C THR A 262 6.99 -26.51 8.26
N SER A 263 5.67 -26.41 8.37
CA SER A 263 4.81 -27.38 9.04
C SER A 263 4.43 -28.58 8.16
N GLY A 264 4.89 -28.60 6.91
CA GLY A 264 4.64 -29.65 5.94
C GLY A 264 4.49 -29.13 4.52
N ASN A 265 4.23 -30.05 3.59
CA ASN A 265 3.98 -29.72 2.19
C ASN A 265 2.48 -29.50 1.92
N THR A 266 2.09 -29.37 0.64
CA THR A 266 0.67 -29.18 0.27
C THR A 266 -0.21 -30.35 0.72
N GLN A 267 0.28 -31.59 0.75
CA GLN A 267 -0.52 -32.74 1.20
C GLN A 267 -0.78 -32.69 2.71
N ASP A 268 0.21 -32.25 3.49
CA ASP A 268 0.03 -32.03 4.93
C ASP A 268 -0.96 -30.89 5.21
N LEU A 269 -0.91 -29.82 4.41
CA LEU A 269 -1.93 -28.76 4.45
C LEU A 269 -3.32 -29.32 4.18
N LEU A 270 -3.50 -30.10 3.10
CA LEU A 270 -4.81 -30.68 2.77
C LEU A 270 -5.34 -31.59 3.89
N ARG A 271 -4.45 -32.35 4.54
CA ARG A 271 -4.80 -33.16 5.72
C ARG A 271 -5.22 -32.29 6.91
N LEU A 272 -4.52 -31.18 7.16
CA LEU A 272 -4.91 -30.23 8.20
C LEU A 272 -6.30 -29.67 7.91
N LEU A 273 -6.53 -29.18 6.69
CA LEU A 273 -7.83 -28.61 6.28
C LEU A 273 -8.99 -29.61 6.40
N SER A 274 -8.74 -30.91 6.18
CA SER A 274 -9.76 -31.94 6.29
C SER A 274 -10.03 -32.42 7.73
N THR A 275 -9.22 -31.99 8.71
CA THR A 275 -9.29 -32.49 10.09
C THR A 275 -9.56 -31.40 11.12
N VAL A 276 -9.22 -30.16 10.81
CA VAL A 276 -9.42 -29.02 11.69
C VAL A 276 -10.90 -28.61 11.76
N SER A 277 -11.37 -28.31 12.96
CA SER A 277 -12.74 -27.79 13.19
C SER A 277 -12.79 -26.26 13.21
N ASN A 278 -11.67 -25.62 13.52
CA ASN A 278 -11.56 -24.16 13.58
C ASN A 278 -11.45 -23.58 12.16
N PRO A 279 -12.01 -22.38 11.91
CA PRO A 279 -11.86 -21.72 10.63
C PRO A 279 -10.39 -21.35 10.38
N ILE A 280 -9.96 -21.44 9.12
CA ILE A 280 -8.58 -21.16 8.72
C ILE A 280 -8.54 -19.91 7.83
N ALA A 281 -7.59 -19.02 8.14
CA ALA A 281 -7.23 -17.91 7.28
C ALA A 281 -5.86 -18.18 6.64
N ILE A 282 -5.78 -18.08 5.30
CA ILE A 282 -4.58 -18.42 4.55
C ILE A 282 -3.92 -17.15 4.03
N VAL A 283 -2.68 -16.93 4.45
CA VAL A 283 -1.83 -15.84 3.99
C VAL A 283 -0.90 -16.35 2.89
N ALA A 284 -1.06 -15.80 1.69
CA ALA A 284 -0.22 -16.13 0.54
C ALA A 284 0.55 -14.89 0.06
N ILE A 285 1.73 -15.12 -0.54
CA ILE A 285 2.51 -14.05 -1.17
C ILE A 285 2.00 -13.89 -2.61
N ASP A 286 1.48 -12.71 -2.92
CA ASP A 286 0.80 -12.41 -4.18
C ASP A 286 1.63 -12.78 -5.42
N PHE A 287 2.91 -12.39 -5.46
CA PHE A 287 3.81 -12.74 -6.57
C PHE A 287 4.09 -14.24 -6.71
N ALA A 288 4.10 -15.00 -5.60
CA ALA A 288 4.26 -16.45 -5.65
C ALA A 288 2.95 -17.14 -6.08
N GLY A 289 1.82 -16.50 -5.78
CA GLY A 289 0.48 -16.90 -6.15
C GLY A 289 0.04 -18.21 -5.49
N LEU A 290 -1.15 -18.19 -4.88
CA LEU A 290 -1.76 -19.39 -4.30
C LEU A 290 -2.06 -20.44 -5.40
N THR A 291 -2.76 -20.03 -6.45
CA THR A 291 -2.99 -20.80 -7.68
C THR A 291 -3.50 -19.89 -8.80
N THR A 292 -3.29 -20.29 -10.06
CA THR A 292 -3.99 -19.71 -11.22
C THR A 292 -5.04 -20.67 -11.79
N ASN A 293 -5.25 -21.82 -11.15
CA ASN A 293 -6.31 -22.77 -11.50
C ASN A 293 -7.58 -22.44 -10.71
N THR A 294 -8.45 -21.66 -11.32
CA THR A 294 -9.73 -21.23 -10.71
C THR A 294 -10.62 -22.41 -10.35
N TYR A 295 -10.68 -23.45 -11.19
CA TYR A 295 -11.46 -24.66 -10.91
C TYR A 295 -10.91 -25.41 -9.69
N GLY A 296 -9.59 -25.59 -9.62
CA GLY A 296 -8.92 -26.21 -8.49
C GLY A 296 -9.10 -25.41 -7.19
N LEU A 297 -9.15 -24.07 -7.27
CA LEU A 297 -9.45 -23.21 -6.13
C LEU A 297 -10.89 -23.42 -5.63
N ILE A 298 -11.86 -23.45 -6.54
CA ILE A 298 -13.28 -23.69 -6.19
C ILE A 298 -13.45 -25.05 -5.51
N GLN A 299 -12.78 -26.09 -6.03
CA GLN A 299 -12.83 -27.42 -5.41
C GLN A 299 -12.17 -27.45 -4.03
N TRP A 300 -11.15 -26.62 -3.79
CA TRP A 300 -10.44 -26.56 -2.53
C TRP A 300 -11.17 -25.76 -1.45
N LEU A 301 -12.05 -24.83 -1.85
CA LEU A 301 -12.88 -24.03 -0.94
C LEU A 301 -14.21 -24.70 -0.54
N ARG A 302 -14.51 -25.88 -1.11
CA ARG A 302 -15.71 -26.68 -0.83
C ARG A 302 -15.37 -27.85 0.07
#